data_AF-A0A5N5GHW9-F1
#
_entry.id   AF-A0A5N5GHW9-F1
#
_cell.length_a   1.000
_cell.length_b   1.000
_cell.length_c   1.000
_cell.angle_alpha   90.00
_cell.angle_beta   90.00
_cell.angle_gamma   90.00
#
_symmetry.space_group_name_H-M   'P 1'
#
loop_
_entity.id
_entity.type
_entity.pdbx_description
1 polymer ?
#
loop_
_entity_poly.entity_id
_entity_poly.type
_entity_poly.pdbx_seq_one_letter_code
_entity_poly.pdbx_strand_id
1 'polypeptide(L)'
;MASSVSYAVFIASLLLCLSSSPAPFANARASQLVRSVCKQTQEQFGYSYRQCVKSLWKDIPIRSATNLKDLDIAILKLAVASAAQTKATFEKAFNATDKNANGTAAIKQCVDSYDFALGSFVFAVRGVNDGDKSVTKILTRAQDDLVRCQRALASVEVQLPMSVSTTNFWVMLYRDVAFLVTSQLLNI
;
A
#
# COMPACT_ATOMS: atom_id res chain seq x y z
N MET A 1 -23.56 17.41 51.00
CA MET A 1 -24.49 16.80 50.03
C MET A 1 -23.91 17.00 48.63
N ALA A 2 -23.04 16.09 48.19
CA ALA A 2 -22.43 16.17 46.87
C ALA A 2 -22.03 14.75 46.46
N SER A 3 -22.95 13.94 45.93
CA SER A 3 -22.56 12.58 45.50
C SER A 3 -23.57 11.78 44.66
N SER A 4 -24.72 12.30 44.24
CA SER A 4 -25.65 11.49 43.39
C SER A 4 -25.69 11.95 41.93
N VAL A 5 -25.59 13.26 41.68
CA VAL A 5 -25.73 13.82 40.32
C VAL A 5 -24.51 13.54 39.43
N SER A 6 -23.29 13.57 39.98
CA SER A 6 -22.06 13.32 39.18
C SER A 6 -21.92 11.89 38.70
N TYR A 7 -22.39 10.89 39.46
CA TYR A 7 -22.30 9.48 39.04
C TYR A 7 -23.30 9.14 37.93
N ALA A 8 -24.49 9.73 37.97
CA ALA A 8 -25.50 9.53 36.93
C ALA A 8 -25.04 10.09 35.56
N VAL A 9 -24.40 11.26 35.55
CA VAL A 9 -23.86 11.86 34.32
C VAL A 9 -22.67 11.07 33.76
N PHE A 10 -21.80 10.54 34.64
CA PHE A 10 -20.68 9.70 34.22
C PHE A 10 -21.14 8.37 33.61
N ILE A 11 -22.13 7.70 34.22
CA ILE A 11 -22.66 6.43 33.70
C ILE A 11 -23.44 6.64 32.39
N ALA A 12 -24.22 7.72 32.27
CA ALA A 12 -24.91 8.05 31.02
C ALA A 12 -23.93 8.33 29.87
N SER A 13 -22.80 8.98 30.17
CA SER A 13 -21.74 9.26 29.18
C SER A 13 -20.98 8.00 28.75
N LEU A 14 -20.73 7.06 29.67
CA LEU A 14 -20.12 5.76 29.37
C LEU A 14 -21.04 4.87 28.50
N LEU A 15 -22.36 4.90 28.72
CA LEU A 15 -23.34 4.16 27.92
C LEU A 15 -23.50 4.71 26.48
N LEU A 16 -23.33 6.03 26.29
CA LEU A 16 -23.30 6.66 24.96
C LEU A 16 -22.01 6.33 24.17
N CYS A 17 -20.89 6.11 24.86
CA CYS A 17 -19.64 5.65 24.25
C CYS A 17 -19.64 4.14 23.91
N LEU A 18 -20.38 3.31 24.65
CA LEU A 18 -20.50 1.87 24.37
C LEU A 18 -21.47 1.56 23.22
N SER A 19 -22.48 2.40 23.00
CA SER A 19 -23.44 2.29 21.89
C SER A 19 -22.89 2.80 20.55
N SER A 20 -21.77 3.53 20.56
CA SER A 20 -21.02 3.94 19.37
C SER A 20 -19.90 2.96 19.02
N SER A 21 -20.08 1.68 19.35
CA SER A 21 -19.28 0.61 18.76
C SER A 21 -19.60 0.58 17.26
N PRO A 22 -18.64 0.86 16.36
CA PRO A 22 -18.88 0.67 14.93
C PRO A 22 -19.26 -0.79 14.75
N ALA A 23 -20.48 -1.05 14.24
CA ALA A 23 -20.94 -2.40 13.99
C ALA A 23 -19.82 -3.19 13.28
N PRO A 24 -19.58 -4.46 13.65
CA PRO A 24 -18.53 -5.24 13.00
C PRO A 24 -18.85 -5.30 11.50
N PHE A 25 -18.11 -4.53 10.71
CA PHE A 25 -18.32 -4.31 9.27
C PHE A 25 -17.94 -5.55 8.43
N ALA A 26 -18.05 -6.75 8.99
CA ALA A 26 -17.76 -8.01 8.33
C ALA A 26 -18.55 -8.20 7.01
N ASN A 27 -19.65 -7.43 6.83
CA ASN A 27 -20.52 -7.48 5.66
C ASN A 27 -20.56 -6.18 4.82
N ALA A 28 -19.70 -5.20 5.09
CA ALA A 28 -19.68 -3.96 4.31
C ALA A 28 -19.13 -4.22 2.89
N ARG A 29 -19.99 -4.05 1.88
CA ARG A 29 -19.60 -4.17 0.47
C ARG A 29 -18.62 -3.06 0.10
N ALA A 30 -17.56 -3.41 -0.62
CA ALA A 30 -16.61 -2.42 -1.13
C ALA A 30 -17.30 -1.36 -2.01
N SER A 31 -16.80 -0.12 -1.92
CA SER A 31 -17.31 1.02 -2.68
C SER A 31 -17.25 0.75 -4.19
N GLN A 32 -18.11 1.42 -4.96
CA GLN A 32 -18.11 1.29 -6.41
C GLN A 32 -16.76 1.67 -7.04
N LEU A 33 -16.07 2.67 -6.48
CA LEU A 33 -14.74 3.08 -6.90
C LEU A 33 -13.72 1.93 -6.75
N VAL A 34 -13.61 1.34 -5.55
CA VAL A 34 -12.70 0.21 -5.29
C VAL A 34 -13.02 -0.98 -6.20
N ARG A 35 -14.31 -1.29 -6.37
CA ARG A 35 -14.74 -2.38 -7.26
C ARG A 35 -14.38 -2.12 -8.72
N SER A 36 -14.59 -0.90 -9.21
CA SER A 36 -14.29 -0.51 -10.60
C SER A 36 -12.81 -0.64 -10.88
N VAL A 37 -11.99 -0.03 -10.01
CA VAL A 37 -10.53 -0.02 -10.15
C VAL A 37 -9.98 -1.45 -10.07
N CYS A 38 -10.40 -2.25 -9.08
CA CYS A 38 -9.95 -3.65 -8.99
C CYS A 38 -10.36 -4.53 -10.17
N LYS A 39 -11.48 -4.21 -10.85
CA LYS A 39 -11.87 -4.90 -12.07
C LYS A 39 -10.91 -4.55 -13.22
N GLN A 40 -10.60 -3.27 -13.39
CA GLN A 40 -9.63 -2.83 -14.41
C GLN A 40 -8.22 -3.36 -14.13
N THR A 41 -7.81 -3.38 -12.86
CA THR A 41 -6.53 -3.97 -12.44
C THR A 41 -6.47 -5.47 -12.77
N GLN A 42 -7.57 -6.21 -12.63
CA GLN A 42 -7.66 -7.60 -13.08
C GLN A 42 -7.51 -7.71 -14.60
N GLU A 43 -8.23 -6.89 -15.36
CA GLU A 43 -8.23 -6.92 -16.82
C GLU A 43 -6.87 -6.55 -17.42
N GLN A 44 -6.19 -5.54 -16.86
CA GLN A 44 -4.94 -5.02 -17.42
C GLN A 44 -3.69 -5.76 -16.93
N PHE A 45 -3.67 -6.19 -15.67
CA PHE A 45 -2.46 -6.75 -15.04
C PHE A 45 -2.64 -8.19 -14.54
N GLY A 46 -3.83 -8.77 -14.66
CA GLY A 46 -4.08 -10.17 -14.30
C GLY A 46 -4.20 -10.45 -12.80
N TYR A 47 -4.27 -9.43 -11.93
CA TYR A 47 -4.46 -9.64 -10.49
C TYR A 47 -5.85 -10.22 -10.18
N SER A 48 -5.94 -10.99 -9.09
CA SER A 48 -7.25 -11.45 -8.60
C SER A 48 -8.08 -10.28 -8.09
N TYR A 49 -9.27 -10.07 -8.69
CA TYR A 49 -10.24 -9.07 -8.22
C TYR A 49 -10.51 -9.18 -6.71
N ARG A 50 -10.68 -10.41 -6.21
CA ARG A 50 -10.95 -10.64 -4.78
C ARG A 50 -9.77 -10.20 -3.91
N GLN A 51 -8.54 -10.48 -4.34
CA GLN A 51 -7.35 -10.06 -3.60
C GLN A 51 -7.20 -8.55 -3.61
N CYS A 52 -7.40 -7.89 -4.75
CA CYS A 52 -7.39 -6.44 -4.86
C CYS A 52 -8.43 -5.79 -3.94
N VAL A 53 -9.70 -6.24 -4.01
CA VAL A 53 -10.74 -5.68 -3.14
C VAL A 53 -10.40 -5.90 -1.66
N LYS A 54 -9.95 -7.11 -1.30
CA LYS A 54 -9.61 -7.43 0.09
C LYS A 54 -8.42 -6.65 0.62
N SER A 55 -7.43 -6.31 -0.21
CA SER A 55 -6.27 -5.54 0.23
C SER A 55 -6.63 -4.07 0.42
N LEU A 56 -7.32 -3.47 -0.55
CA LEU A 56 -7.70 -2.07 -0.51
C LEU A 56 -8.77 -1.79 0.55
N TRP A 57 -9.79 -2.66 0.69
CA TRP A 57 -10.93 -2.42 1.59
C TRP A 57 -10.61 -2.51 3.08
N LYS A 58 -9.40 -2.96 3.45
CA LYS A 58 -8.95 -2.95 4.84
C LYS A 58 -8.58 -1.55 5.33
N ASP A 59 -8.23 -0.65 4.41
CA ASP A 59 -7.74 0.67 4.73
C ASP A 59 -8.89 1.67 4.93
N ILE A 60 -8.90 2.37 6.07
CA ILE A 60 -9.97 3.33 6.42
C ILE A 60 -10.04 4.48 5.38
N PRO A 61 -8.93 5.18 5.05
CA PRO A 61 -8.94 6.20 4.00
C PRO A 61 -9.50 5.74 2.66
N ILE A 62 -9.12 4.55 2.17
CA ILE A 62 -9.65 4.00 0.91
C ILE A 62 -11.17 3.80 0.98
N ARG A 63 -11.68 3.28 2.11
CA ARG A 63 -13.13 3.06 2.28
C ARG A 63 -13.92 4.36 2.23
N SER A 64 -13.34 5.43 2.76
CA SER A 64 -13.98 6.74 2.85
C SER A 64 -13.80 7.59 1.58
N ALA A 65 -12.97 7.17 0.63
CA ALA A 65 -12.74 7.91 -0.61
C ALA A 65 -14.01 7.98 -1.46
N THR A 66 -14.40 9.20 -1.82
CA THR A 66 -15.60 9.50 -2.63
C THR A 66 -15.29 9.85 -4.08
N ASN A 67 -14.02 10.05 -4.41
CA ASN A 67 -13.53 10.39 -5.75
C ASN A 67 -12.19 9.68 -6.04
N LEU A 68 -11.78 9.69 -7.30
CA LEU A 68 -10.55 9.02 -7.75
C LEU A 68 -9.28 9.63 -7.14
N LYS A 69 -9.25 10.95 -6.91
CA LYS A 69 -8.07 11.63 -6.36
C LYS A 69 -7.78 11.18 -4.93
N ASP A 70 -8.79 11.20 -4.06
CA ASP A 70 -8.67 10.75 -2.68
C ASP A 70 -8.35 9.25 -2.59
N LEU A 71 -8.96 8.46 -3.49
CA LEU A 71 -8.66 7.03 -3.62
C LEU A 71 -7.19 6.80 -3.97
N ASP A 72 -6.69 7.48 -5.01
CA ASP A 72 -5.32 7.32 -5.51
C ASP A 72 -4.28 7.69 -4.43
N ILE A 73 -4.49 8.83 -3.75
CA ILE A 73 -3.63 9.27 -2.65
C ILE A 73 -3.60 8.22 -1.53
N ALA A 74 -4.74 7.64 -1.18
CA ALA A 74 -4.81 6.60 -0.16
C ALA A 74 -4.06 5.32 -0.58
N ILE A 75 -4.19 4.91 -1.84
CA ILE A 75 -3.50 3.73 -2.40
C ILE A 75 -1.98 3.97 -2.47
N LEU A 76 -1.55 5.16 -2.90
CA LEU A 76 -0.14 5.54 -2.91
C LEU A 76 0.46 5.55 -1.50
N LYS A 77 -0.30 5.97 -0.48
CA LYS A 77 0.14 5.87 0.92
C LYS A 77 0.30 4.41 1.38
N LEU A 78 -0.56 3.48 0.92
CA LEU A 78 -0.34 2.05 1.15
C LEU A 78 0.91 1.54 0.43
N ALA A 79 1.19 2.02 -0.78
CA ALA A 79 2.41 1.69 -1.52
C ALA A 79 3.66 2.19 -0.76
N VAL A 80 3.65 3.42 -0.24
CA VAL A 80 4.70 3.99 0.62
C VAL A 80 4.96 3.09 1.83
N ALA A 81 3.91 2.77 2.60
CA ALA A 81 4.03 1.96 3.80
C ALA A 81 4.59 0.56 3.50
N SER A 82 4.10 -0.08 2.44
CA SER A 82 4.51 -1.42 2.04
C SER A 82 5.94 -1.44 1.48
N ALA A 83 6.34 -0.40 0.75
CA ALA A 83 7.68 -0.25 0.22
C ALA A 83 8.69 -0.01 1.35
N ALA A 84 8.36 0.87 2.32
CA ALA A 84 9.19 1.11 3.50
C ALA A 84 9.39 -0.17 4.32
N GLN A 85 8.31 -0.94 4.55
CA GLN A 85 8.40 -2.22 5.25
C GLN A 85 9.28 -3.24 4.50
N THR A 86 9.13 -3.31 3.18
CA THR A 86 9.91 -4.25 2.36
C THR A 86 11.37 -3.85 2.30
N LYS A 87 11.66 -2.55 2.15
CA LYS A 87 13.02 -1.99 2.24
C LYS A 87 13.69 -2.38 3.56
N ALA A 88 13.03 -2.14 4.69
CA ALA A 88 13.55 -2.49 6.01
C ALA A 88 13.84 -4.00 6.14
N THR A 89 13.03 -4.84 5.50
CA THR A 89 13.26 -6.29 5.45
C THR A 89 14.55 -6.63 4.69
N PHE A 90 14.77 -6.00 3.53
CA PHE A 90 16.01 -6.17 2.77
C PHE A 90 17.23 -5.58 3.48
N GLU A 91 17.11 -4.44 4.16
CA GLU A 91 18.19 -3.87 4.96
C GLU A 91 18.58 -4.80 6.11
N LYS A 92 17.58 -5.37 6.80
CA LYS A 92 17.84 -6.36 7.84
C LYS A 92 18.54 -7.60 7.28
N ALA A 93 18.07 -8.11 6.13
CA ALA A 93 18.71 -9.25 5.46
C ALA A 93 20.15 -8.92 5.05
N PHE A 94 20.38 -7.74 4.48
CA PHE A 94 21.70 -7.28 4.06
C PHE A 94 22.67 -7.19 5.23
N ASN A 95 22.23 -6.62 6.35
CA ASN A 95 23.06 -6.44 7.55
C ASN A 95 23.35 -7.77 8.27
N ALA A 96 22.48 -8.77 8.13
CA ALA A 96 22.66 -10.10 8.72
C ALA A 96 23.49 -11.05 7.83
N THR A 97 23.65 -10.73 6.54
CA THR A 97 24.37 -11.57 5.58
C THR A 97 25.87 -11.25 5.64
N ASP A 98 26.73 -12.28 5.60
CA ASP A 98 28.16 -12.07 5.43
C ASP A 98 28.41 -11.29 4.13
N LYS A 99 29.26 -10.25 4.19
CA LYS A 99 29.52 -9.38 3.04
C LYS A 99 30.07 -10.14 1.82
N ASN A 100 30.64 -11.33 2.03
CA ASN A 100 31.16 -12.20 0.97
C ASN A 100 30.22 -13.36 0.60
N ALA A 101 29.04 -13.48 1.24
CA ALA A 101 28.10 -14.54 0.91
C ALA A 101 27.49 -14.34 -0.48
N ASN A 102 27.15 -15.45 -1.12
CA ASN A 102 26.38 -15.45 -2.36
C ASN A 102 25.04 -14.73 -2.11
N GLY A 103 24.68 -13.81 -3.01
CA GLY A 103 23.42 -13.06 -2.92
C GLY A 103 23.48 -11.70 -2.21
N THR A 104 24.57 -11.36 -1.52
CA THR A 104 24.73 -10.05 -0.85
C THR A 104 24.52 -8.87 -1.82
N ALA A 105 25.05 -8.98 -3.04
CA ALA A 105 24.85 -7.96 -4.08
C ALA A 105 23.39 -7.86 -4.54
N ALA A 106 22.67 -8.99 -4.65
CA ALA A 106 21.26 -9.01 -5.02
C ALA A 106 20.37 -8.39 -3.93
N ILE A 107 20.66 -8.68 -2.65
CA ILE A 107 19.95 -8.07 -1.53
C ILE A 107 20.21 -6.56 -1.50
N LYS A 108 21.46 -6.12 -1.71
CA LYS A 108 21.79 -4.69 -1.79
C LYS A 108 21.05 -3.98 -2.93
N GLN A 109 20.99 -4.62 -4.11
CA GLN A 109 20.22 -4.12 -5.24
C GLN A 109 18.74 -3.94 -4.87
N CYS A 110 18.17 -4.85 -4.08
CA CYS A 110 16.81 -4.70 -3.59
C CYS A 110 16.63 -3.55 -2.60
N VAL A 111 17.58 -3.32 -1.69
CA VAL A 111 17.56 -2.13 -0.83
C VAL A 111 17.50 -0.86 -1.67
N ASP A 112 18.35 -0.75 -2.69
CA ASP A 112 18.45 0.44 -3.54
C ASP A 112 17.18 0.64 -4.40
N SER A 113 16.68 -0.44 -5.00
CA SER A 113 15.45 -0.40 -5.79
C SER A 113 14.23 -0.01 -4.94
N TYR A 114 14.14 -0.48 -3.70
CA TYR A 114 13.07 -0.11 -2.79
C TYR A 114 13.21 1.31 -2.23
N ASP A 115 14.44 1.82 -2.09
CA ASP A 115 14.67 3.23 -1.75
C ASP A 115 14.13 4.16 -2.85
N PHE A 116 14.45 3.84 -4.12
CA PHE A 116 13.94 4.58 -5.26
C PHE A 116 12.42 4.49 -5.39
N ALA A 117 11.85 3.28 -5.26
CA ALA A 117 10.40 3.08 -5.32
C ALA A 117 9.68 3.84 -4.21
N LEU A 118 10.20 3.83 -2.98
CA LEU A 118 9.68 4.61 -1.86
C LEU A 118 9.66 6.11 -2.18
N GLY A 119 10.77 6.65 -2.66
CA GLY A 119 10.85 8.06 -3.09
C GLY A 119 9.85 8.39 -4.20
N SER A 120 9.69 7.47 -5.15
CA SER A 120 8.74 7.60 -6.26
C SER A 120 7.29 7.63 -5.79
N PHE A 121 6.92 6.81 -4.81
CA PHE A 121 5.56 6.83 -4.24
C PHE A 121 5.30 8.10 -3.43
N VAL A 122 6.28 8.58 -2.65
CA VAL A 122 6.16 9.85 -1.92
C VAL A 122 6.01 11.02 -2.90
N PHE A 123 6.77 11.02 -4.00
CA PHE A 123 6.60 11.99 -5.07
C PHE A 123 5.19 11.90 -5.68
N ALA A 124 4.73 10.70 -6.03
CA ALA A 124 3.42 10.48 -6.61
C ALA A 124 2.27 11.00 -5.74
N VAL A 125 2.34 10.82 -4.41
CA VAL A 125 1.33 11.38 -3.47
C VAL A 125 1.22 12.90 -3.61
N ARG A 126 2.33 13.61 -3.80
CA ARG A 126 2.34 15.07 -4.00
C ARG A 126 1.89 15.41 -5.42
N GLY A 127 2.42 14.72 -6.43
CA GLY A 127 2.10 14.97 -7.82
C GLY A 127 0.61 14.77 -8.15
N VAL A 128 -0.07 13.77 -7.57
CA VAL A 128 -1.52 13.60 -7.73
C VAL A 128 -2.29 14.77 -7.11
N ASN A 129 -1.80 15.33 -5.99
CA ASN A 129 -2.40 16.53 -5.40
C ASN A 129 -2.29 17.75 -6.32
N ASP A 130 -1.15 17.88 -6.99
CA ASP A 130 -0.80 19.02 -7.82
C ASP A 130 -1.24 18.86 -9.29
N GLY A 131 -1.78 17.70 -9.67
CA GLY A 131 -2.14 17.38 -11.06
C GLY A 131 -0.93 17.20 -11.98
N ASP A 132 0.21 16.80 -11.43
CA ASP A 132 1.45 16.62 -12.18
C ASP A 132 1.37 15.40 -13.12
N LYS A 133 1.52 15.67 -14.42
CA LYS A 133 1.50 14.62 -15.46
C LYS A 133 2.71 13.70 -15.44
N SER A 134 3.76 14.04 -14.69
CA SER A 134 4.95 13.22 -14.53
C SER A 134 4.73 11.99 -13.64
N VAL A 135 3.61 11.95 -12.87
CA VAL A 135 3.32 10.85 -11.93
C VAL A 135 3.30 9.48 -12.61
N THR A 136 2.65 9.33 -13.76
CA THR A 136 2.61 8.03 -14.46
C THR A 136 3.99 7.55 -14.87
N LYS A 137 4.87 8.48 -15.29
CA LYS A 137 6.28 8.18 -15.62
C LYS A 137 7.07 7.75 -14.38
N ILE A 138 6.87 8.40 -13.24
CA ILE A 138 7.58 8.02 -12.00
C ILE A 138 7.13 6.66 -11.47
N LEU A 139 5.84 6.34 -11.61
CA LEU A 139 5.29 5.02 -11.24
C LEU A 139 5.80 3.93 -12.18
N THR A 140 6.02 4.23 -13.46
CA THR A 140 6.66 3.32 -14.41
C THR A 140 8.12 3.05 -14.01
N ARG A 141 8.89 4.09 -13.66
CA ARG A 141 10.26 3.88 -13.19
C ARG A 141 10.31 3.07 -11.89
N ALA A 142 9.38 3.32 -10.96
CA ALA A 142 9.25 2.53 -9.75
C ALA A 142 9.00 1.04 -10.06
N GLN A 143 8.20 0.72 -11.10
CA GLN A 143 8.05 -0.65 -11.59
C GLN A 143 9.38 -1.27 -11.99
N ASP A 144 10.14 -0.57 -12.84
CA ASP A 144 11.37 -1.08 -13.40
C ASP A 144 12.38 -1.42 -12.30
N ASP A 145 12.46 -0.60 -11.26
CA ASP A 145 13.28 -0.86 -10.08
C ASP A 145 12.78 -2.05 -9.26
N LEU A 146 11.48 -2.15 -9.00
CA LEU A 146 10.92 -3.32 -8.29
C LEU A 146 11.19 -4.62 -9.05
N VAL A 147 11.03 -4.60 -10.37
CA VAL A 147 11.34 -5.75 -11.24
C VAL A 147 12.85 -6.03 -11.27
N ARG A 148 13.69 -5.00 -11.23
CA ARG A 148 15.15 -5.16 -11.14
C ARG A 148 15.57 -5.89 -9.86
N CYS A 149 14.95 -5.56 -8.72
CA CYS A 149 15.12 -6.33 -7.49
C CYS A 149 14.69 -7.79 -7.67
N GLN A 150 13.50 -8.05 -8.20
CA GLN A 150 13.02 -9.43 -8.42
C GLN A 150 13.97 -10.25 -9.30
N ARG A 151 14.48 -9.66 -10.39
CA ARG A 151 15.45 -10.32 -11.27
C ARG A 151 16.78 -10.59 -10.58
N ALA A 152 17.28 -9.63 -9.80
CA ALA A 152 18.51 -9.81 -9.03
C ALA A 152 18.36 -10.98 -8.06
N LEU A 153 17.24 -11.06 -7.35
CA LEU A 153 16.95 -12.16 -6.43
C LEU A 153 16.72 -13.49 -7.14
N ALA A 154 16.12 -13.51 -8.33
CA ALA A 154 15.93 -14.75 -9.08
C ALA A 154 17.24 -15.28 -9.68
N SER A 155 18.21 -14.40 -9.94
CA SER A 155 19.52 -14.76 -10.51
C SER A 155 20.45 -15.46 -9.52
N VAL A 156 20.13 -15.39 -8.23
CA VAL A 156 20.86 -16.06 -7.16
C VAL A 156 19.85 -16.95 -6.44
N GLU A 157 20.13 -18.24 -6.24
CA GLU A 157 19.19 -19.15 -5.56
C GLU A 157 19.09 -18.89 -4.04
N VAL A 158 18.97 -17.62 -3.64
CA VAL A 158 18.89 -17.18 -2.25
C VAL A 158 17.48 -17.48 -1.73
N GLN A 159 17.41 -18.30 -0.68
CA GLN A 159 16.18 -18.46 0.09
C GLN A 159 15.92 -17.18 0.89
N LEU A 160 15.10 -16.30 0.33
CA LEU A 160 14.58 -15.16 1.07
C LEU A 160 13.46 -15.59 2.03
N PRO A 161 13.30 -14.87 3.16
CA PRO A 161 12.12 -15.05 4.00
C PRO A 161 10.84 -14.89 3.19
N MET A 162 9.86 -15.77 3.40
CA MET A 162 8.55 -15.76 2.73
C MET A 162 7.79 -14.42 2.88
N SER A 163 8.14 -13.63 3.90
CA SER A 163 7.61 -12.27 4.09
C SER A 163 7.95 -11.33 2.92
N VAL A 164 9.09 -11.51 2.25
CA VAL A 164 9.56 -10.64 1.16
C VAL A 164 8.69 -10.79 -0.09
N SER A 165 8.36 -12.02 -0.49
CA SER A 165 7.52 -12.25 -1.67
C SER A 165 6.11 -11.69 -1.48
N THR A 166 5.58 -11.80 -0.25
CA THR A 166 4.25 -11.29 0.10
C THR A 166 4.22 -9.76 0.09
N THR A 167 5.18 -9.08 0.72
CA THR A 167 5.18 -7.61 0.76
C THR A 167 5.49 -7.00 -0.60
N ASN A 168 6.38 -7.63 -1.38
CA ASN A 168 6.65 -7.22 -2.76
C ASN A 168 5.41 -7.32 -3.66
N PHE A 169 4.61 -8.39 -3.51
CA PHE A 169 3.33 -8.51 -4.21
C PHE A 169 2.39 -7.33 -3.90
N TRP A 170 2.27 -6.95 -2.63
CA TRP A 170 1.41 -5.83 -2.24
C TRP A 170 1.90 -4.50 -2.81
N VAL A 171 3.21 -4.25 -2.80
CA VAL A 171 3.79 -3.03 -3.38
C VAL A 171 3.50 -2.94 -4.87
N MET A 172 3.70 -4.03 -5.62
CA MET A 172 3.39 -4.11 -7.04
C MET A 172 1.91 -3.87 -7.31
N LEU A 173 1.03 -4.55 -6.57
CA LEU A 173 -0.42 -4.37 -6.68
C LEU A 173 -0.82 -2.91 -6.44
N TYR A 174 -0.41 -2.29 -5.33
CA TYR A 174 -0.79 -0.92 -5.02
C TYR A 174 -0.25 0.07 -6.04
N ARG A 175 0.97 -0.16 -6.56
CA ARG A 175 1.55 0.65 -7.62
C ARG A 175 0.74 0.55 -8.91
N ASP A 176 0.41 -0.66 -9.36
CA ASP A 176 -0.37 -0.89 -10.59
C ASP A 176 -1.78 -0.30 -10.49
N VAL A 177 -2.41 -0.44 -9.32
CA VAL A 177 -3.69 0.18 -9.03
C VAL A 177 -3.57 1.72 -9.08
N ALA A 178 -2.57 2.30 -8.41
CA ALA A 178 -2.35 3.74 -8.43
C ALA A 178 -2.07 4.26 -9.84
N PHE A 179 -1.24 3.56 -10.61
CA PHE A 179 -0.96 3.90 -12.01
C PHE A 179 -2.25 4.02 -12.83
N LEU A 180 -3.15 3.04 -12.70
CA LEU A 180 -4.46 3.06 -13.35
C LEU A 180 -5.30 4.27 -12.96
N VAL A 181 -5.42 4.52 -11.65
CA VAL A 181 -6.25 5.63 -11.15
C VAL A 181 -5.66 6.98 -11.55
N THR A 182 -4.33 7.15 -11.44
CA THR A 182 -3.61 8.33 -11.91
C THR A 182 -3.83 8.55 -13.41
N SER A 183 -3.74 7.49 -14.23
CA SER A 183 -3.99 7.57 -15.68
C SER A 183 -5.39 8.09 -15.99
N GLN A 184 -6.41 7.60 -15.28
CA GLN A 184 -7.79 8.09 -15.41
C GLN A 184 -7.92 9.56 -15.00
N LEU A 185 -7.27 9.97 -13.90
CA LEU A 185 -7.29 11.36 -13.41
C LEU A 185 -6.66 12.33 -14.42
N LEU A 186 -5.56 11.91 -15.05
CA LEU A 186 -4.80 12.76 -15.97
C LEU A 186 -5.25 12.65 -17.43
N ASN A 187 -6.19 11.73 -17.73
CA ASN A 187 -6.64 11.37 -19.08
C ASN A 187 -5.48 10.93 -19.99
N ILE A 188 -4.68 9.96 -19.51
CA ILE A 188 -3.50 9.39 -20.18
C ILE A 188 -3.65 7.89 -20.34
#